data_AF-W6A6E5-F1
#
_entry.id   AF-W6A6E5-F1
#
_cell.length_a   1.000
_cell.length_b   1.000
_cell.length_c   1.000
_cell.angle_alpha   90.00
_cell.angle_beta   90.00
_cell.angle_gamma   90.00
#
_symmetry.space_group_name_H-M   'P 1'
#
loop_
_entity.id
_entity.type
_entity.pdbx_description
1 polymer ?
#
loop_
_entity_poly.entity_id
_entity_poly.type
_entity_poly.pdbx_seq_one_letter_code
_entity_poly.pdbx_strand_id
1 'polypeptide(L)'
;MAEKKQFQSVLDYRPQFENIIDALVPDIQFSYSAIMNNSTIQTYFNMISMEYYGYEYYQLLRLNKLEFKINERTLNLTILEMVYNIVTQIVARKWRYSEYIAYDMYILPLRIQKYINAMNYKFIEAEIADKKRVLKLVSQGTRVVVEEIVDQYHDDRINNIILQYRAATPQDVEHKLNLFKNIALFLHEGQAILFQKFGEEFAQQYFKDVEAIEKYKSDSLTDKEKKHVAKVIDDLFNIAMVMVLLMSDSMKAGLWNKIKEKEKRRVELEATQKTIEEANRRLQAIKEEEVKVKKIPTKKK
;
A
#
# COMPACT_ATOMS: atom_id res chain seq x y z
N MET A 1 -18.14 39.84 14.21
CA MET A 1 -17.55 39.38 15.49
C MET A 1 -16.87 38.06 15.20
N ALA A 2 -15.55 37.98 15.38
CA ALA A 2 -14.80 36.75 15.16
C ALA A 2 -15.12 35.76 16.29
N GLU A 3 -15.70 34.61 15.96
CA GLU A 3 -15.91 33.53 16.92
C GLU A 3 -14.57 33.11 17.49
N LYS A 4 -14.42 33.30 18.80
CA LYS A 4 -13.31 32.78 19.59
C LYS A 4 -13.28 31.27 19.42
N LYS A 5 -12.29 30.74 18.68
CA LYS A 5 -11.89 29.33 18.79
C LYS A 5 -11.51 29.07 20.24
N GLN A 6 -12.47 28.56 21.02
CA GLN A 6 -12.20 28.05 22.36
C GLN A 6 -11.29 26.83 22.19
N PHE A 7 -10.12 26.89 22.82
CA PHE A 7 -9.18 25.78 22.87
C PHE A 7 -9.85 24.68 23.71
N GLN A 8 -10.39 23.65 23.04
CA GLN A 8 -10.95 22.48 23.71
C GLN A 8 -9.80 21.53 24.06
N SER A 9 -9.72 21.12 25.32
CA SER A 9 -8.67 20.23 25.82
C SER A 9 -8.82 18.83 25.18
N VAL A 10 -7.72 18.12 24.97
CA VAL A 10 -7.73 16.70 24.53
C VAL A 10 -8.55 15.80 25.48
N LEU A 11 -8.69 16.22 26.74
CA LEU A 11 -9.53 15.57 27.75
C LEU A 11 -11.04 15.85 27.56
N ASP A 12 -11.42 16.96 26.92
CA ASP A 12 -12.83 17.29 26.60
C ASP A 12 -13.31 16.55 25.35
N TYR A 13 -12.39 16.13 24.47
CA TYR A 13 -12.70 15.46 23.20
C TYR A 13 -13.13 13.99 23.38
N ARG A 14 -12.54 13.26 24.33
CA ARG A 14 -12.86 11.83 24.58
C ARG A 14 -14.30 11.59 25.09
N PRO A 15 -14.82 12.35 26.08
CA PRO A 15 -16.19 12.18 26.56
C PRO A 15 -17.24 12.54 25.50
N GLN A 16 -17.00 13.57 24.69
CA GLN A 16 -17.90 13.94 23.60
C GLN A 16 -17.92 12.86 22.51
N PHE A 17 -16.78 12.24 22.22
CA PHE A 17 -16.64 11.16 21.26
C PHE A 17 -17.40 9.89 21.67
N GLU A 18 -17.24 9.46 22.93
CA GLU A 18 -17.97 8.30 23.47
C GLU A 18 -19.48 8.56 23.49
N ASN A 19 -19.92 9.76 23.87
CA ASN A 19 -21.33 10.16 23.84
C ASN A 19 -21.91 10.20 22.42
N ILE A 20 -21.11 10.60 21.41
CA ILE A 20 -21.54 10.62 20.01
C ILE A 20 -21.72 9.19 19.47
N ILE A 21 -20.80 8.27 19.78
CA ILE A 21 -20.89 6.87 19.35
C ILE A 21 -22.05 6.17 20.04
N ASP A 22 -22.20 6.35 21.35
CA ASP A 22 -23.28 5.75 22.13
C ASP A 22 -24.67 6.19 21.66
N ALA A 23 -24.80 7.41 21.14
CA ALA A 23 -26.05 7.89 20.52
C ALA A 23 -26.22 7.43 19.06
N LEU A 24 -25.15 7.40 18.27
CA LEU A 24 -25.21 7.07 16.83
C LEU A 24 -25.48 5.59 16.56
N VAL A 25 -24.96 4.68 17.39
CA VAL A 25 -25.10 3.24 17.15
C VAL A 25 -26.56 2.78 17.20
N PRO A 26 -27.37 3.14 18.23
CA PRO A 26 -28.80 2.86 18.25
C PRO A 26 -29.55 3.52 17.11
N ASP A 27 -29.22 4.77 16.78
CA ASP A 27 -29.86 5.53 15.70
C ASP A 27 -29.67 4.88 14.32
N ILE A 28 -28.44 4.41 14.04
CA ILE A 28 -28.12 3.71 12.82
C ILE A 28 -28.82 2.36 12.77
N GLN A 29 -28.86 1.62 13.90
CA GLN A 29 -29.60 0.36 13.99
C GLN A 29 -31.08 0.56 13.73
N PHE A 30 -31.69 1.58 14.33
CA PHE A 30 -33.10 1.88 14.15
C PHE A 30 -33.43 2.17 12.68
N SER A 31 -32.71 3.10 12.05
CA SER A 31 -32.95 3.44 10.64
C SER A 31 -32.67 2.26 9.71
N TYR A 32 -31.61 1.48 9.98
CA TYR A 32 -31.34 0.26 9.22
C TYR A 32 -32.47 -0.76 9.33
N SER A 33 -32.94 -1.06 10.54
CA SER A 33 -34.05 -1.98 10.77
C SER A 33 -35.36 -1.48 10.13
N ALA A 34 -35.66 -0.18 10.24
CA ALA A 34 -36.83 0.41 9.59
C ALA A 34 -36.78 0.22 8.06
N ILE A 35 -35.63 0.51 7.46
CA ILE A 35 -35.39 0.35 6.02
C ILE A 35 -35.51 -1.12 5.60
N MET A 36 -34.87 -2.01 6.34
CA MET A 36 -34.89 -3.44 6.02
C MET A 36 -36.24 -4.07 6.31
N ASN A 37 -37.12 -3.49 7.13
CA ASN A 37 -38.49 -4.01 7.33
C ASN A 37 -39.45 -3.59 6.21
N ASN A 38 -39.04 -2.70 5.30
CA ASN A 38 -39.85 -2.31 4.15
C ASN A 38 -39.57 -3.21 2.94
N SER A 39 -40.58 -3.93 2.47
CA SER A 39 -40.44 -4.89 1.36
C SER A 39 -39.99 -4.26 0.04
N THR A 40 -40.47 -3.06 -0.29
CA THR A 40 -40.06 -2.32 -1.50
C THR A 40 -38.58 -1.96 -1.43
N ILE A 41 -38.12 -1.44 -0.29
CA ILE A 41 -36.70 -1.10 -0.13
C ILE A 41 -35.83 -2.36 -0.08
N GLN A 42 -36.29 -3.45 0.52
CA GLN A 42 -35.57 -4.73 0.46
C GLN A 42 -35.37 -5.22 -0.98
N THR A 43 -36.38 -5.10 -1.84
CA THR A 43 -36.25 -5.42 -3.26
C THR A 43 -35.16 -4.57 -3.92
N TYR A 44 -35.17 -3.26 -3.67
CA TYR A 44 -34.14 -2.35 -4.17
C TYR A 44 -32.75 -2.69 -3.65
N PHE A 45 -32.64 -3.04 -2.36
CA PHE A 45 -31.41 -3.48 -1.76
C PHE A 45 -30.83 -4.72 -2.45
N ASN A 46 -31.67 -5.72 -2.71
CA ASN A 46 -31.24 -6.94 -3.39
C ASN A 46 -30.83 -6.67 -4.85
N MET A 47 -31.58 -5.83 -5.56
CA MET A 47 -31.25 -5.46 -6.94
C MET A 47 -29.88 -4.77 -7.04
N ILE A 48 -29.64 -3.74 -6.22
CA ILE A 48 -28.36 -3.05 -6.21
C ILE A 48 -27.25 -3.97 -5.69
N SER A 49 -27.54 -4.81 -4.69
CA SER A 49 -26.56 -5.76 -4.16
C SER A 49 -26.12 -6.77 -5.22
N MET A 50 -27.04 -7.34 -5.99
CA MET A 50 -26.70 -8.22 -7.11
C MET A 50 -25.89 -7.46 -8.17
N GLU A 51 -26.27 -6.23 -8.46
CA GLU A 51 -25.62 -5.40 -9.47
C GLU A 51 -24.16 -5.03 -9.12
N TYR A 52 -23.86 -4.87 -7.83
CA TYR A 52 -22.56 -4.39 -7.34
C TYR A 52 -21.68 -5.50 -6.74
N TYR A 53 -22.29 -6.54 -6.18
CA TYR A 53 -21.62 -7.58 -5.39
C TYR A 53 -21.94 -9.00 -5.87
N GLY A 54 -22.75 -9.17 -6.92
CA GLY A 54 -23.04 -10.45 -7.57
C GLY A 54 -24.01 -11.37 -6.82
N TYR A 55 -24.42 -11.02 -5.61
CA TYR A 55 -25.34 -11.79 -4.77
C TYR A 55 -26.36 -10.89 -4.08
N GLU A 56 -27.49 -11.49 -3.69
CA GLU A 56 -28.47 -10.84 -2.84
C GLU A 56 -27.85 -10.44 -1.50
N TYR A 57 -28.31 -9.32 -0.94
CA TYR A 57 -27.72 -8.73 0.26
C TYR A 57 -27.71 -9.70 1.45
N TYR A 58 -28.84 -10.34 1.73
CA TYR A 58 -28.93 -11.32 2.83
C TYR A 58 -28.11 -12.58 2.60
N GLN A 59 -27.90 -12.97 1.33
CA GLN A 59 -27.04 -14.09 1.00
C GLN A 59 -25.57 -13.75 1.27
N LEU A 60 -25.13 -12.53 0.93
CA LEU A 60 -23.78 -12.04 1.26
C LEU A 60 -23.53 -12.03 2.77
N LEU A 61 -24.49 -11.53 3.55
CA LEU A 61 -24.39 -11.52 5.02
C LEU A 61 -24.25 -12.95 5.57
N ARG A 62 -25.09 -13.87 5.09
CA ARG A 62 -25.10 -15.27 5.55
C ARG A 62 -23.83 -16.02 5.17
N LEU A 63 -23.38 -15.91 3.91
CA LEU A 63 -22.19 -16.60 3.41
C LEU A 63 -20.93 -16.18 4.17
N ASN A 64 -20.82 -14.89 4.47
CA ASN A 64 -19.67 -14.31 5.17
C ASN A 64 -19.82 -14.30 6.69
N LYS A 65 -20.92 -14.86 7.23
CA LYS A 65 -21.25 -14.86 8.67
C LYS A 65 -21.16 -13.46 9.29
N LEU A 66 -21.66 -12.46 8.57
CA LEU A 66 -21.62 -11.07 8.99
C LEU A 66 -22.88 -10.71 9.78
N GLU A 67 -22.68 -10.20 10.99
CA GLU A 67 -23.73 -9.63 11.83
C GLU A 67 -23.61 -8.11 11.85
N PHE A 68 -24.75 -7.40 11.79
CA PHE A 68 -24.79 -5.93 11.76
C PHE A 68 -24.16 -5.29 13.00
N LYS A 69 -24.41 -5.91 14.16
CA LYS A 69 -23.95 -5.48 15.47
C LYS A 69 -22.86 -6.44 15.93
N ILE A 70 -21.67 -5.93 16.26
CA ILE A 70 -20.58 -6.71 16.83
C ILE A 70 -20.70 -6.71 18.37
N ASN A 71 -21.03 -5.56 18.95
CA ASN A 71 -21.39 -5.40 20.37
C ASN A 71 -22.28 -4.15 20.54
N GLU A 72 -22.60 -3.76 21.78
CA GLU A 72 -23.47 -2.61 22.06
C GLU A 72 -22.99 -1.27 21.48
N ARG A 73 -21.68 -1.09 21.32
CA ARG A 73 -21.05 0.17 20.89
C ARG A 73 -20.39 0.11 19.52
N THR A 74 -20.41 -1.06 18.86
CA THR A 74 -19.66 -1.26 17.61
C THR A 74 -20.50 -1.95 16.55
N LEU A 75 -20.58 -1.29 15.40
CA LEU A 75 -21.24 -1.78 14.20
C LEU A 75 -20.23 -2.40 13.23
N ASN A 76 -20.69 -3.35 12.44
CA ASN A 76 -19.88 -4.02 11.44
C ASN A 76 -19.60 -3.09 10.25
N LEU A 77 -18.35 -2.68 10.12
CA LEU A 77 -17.88 -1.74 9.10
C LEU A 77 -18.12 -2.22 7.68
N THR A 78 -18.00 -3.52 7.41
CA THR A 78 -18.28 -4.11 6.09
C THR A 78 -19.75 -3.98 5.73
N ILE A 79 -20.64 -4.20 6.70
CA ILE A 79 -22.07 -4.02 6.47
C ILE A 79 -22.41 -2.54 6.30
N LEU A 80 -21.83 -1.65 7.09
CA LEU A 80 -22.03 -0.21 6.94
C LEU A 80 -21.57 0.30 5.57
N GLU A 81 -20.46 -0.22 5.04
CA GLU A 81 -20.00 0.08 3.68
C GLU A 81 -21.04 -0.36 2.63
N MET A 82 -21.52 -1.61 2.70
CA MET A 82 -22.53 -2.13 1.76
C MET A 82 -23.83 -1.34 1.84
N VAL A 83 -24.34 -1.11 3.07
CA VAL A 83 -25.57 -0.34 3.31
C VAL A 83 -25.44 1.08 2.78
N TYR A 84 -24.32 1.76 3.05
CA TYR A 84 -24.08 3.11 2.55
C TYR A 84 -24.09 3.18 1.02
N ASN A 85 -23.34 2.29 0.36
CA ASN A 85 -23.31 2.21 -1.11
C ASN A 85 -24.68 1.92 -1.71
N ILE A 86 -25.42 0.96 -1.14
CA ILE A 86 -26.73 0.58 -1.67
C ILE A 86 -27.75 1.72 -1.48
N VAL A 87 -27.85 2.29 -0.29
CA VAL A 87 -28.82 3.38 0.01
C VAL A 87 -28.53 4.61 -0.84
N THR A 88 -27.26 5.00 -0.99
CA THR A 88 -26.89 6.14 -1.84
C THR A 88 -27.25 5.90 -3.31
N GLN A 89 -27.13 4.68 -3.82
CA GLN A 89 -27.57 4.34 -5.17
C GLN A 89 -29.09 4.37 -5.32
N ILE A 90 -29.85 3.89 -4.34
CA ILE A 90 -31.31 3.96 -4.35
C ILE A 90 -31.78 5.42 -4.41
N VAL A 91 -31.18 6.28 -3.58
CA VAL A 91 -31.47 7.73 -3.56
C VAL A 91 -31.06 8.40 -4.87
N ALA A 92 -29.86 8.11 -5.39
CA ALA A 92 -29.37 8.68 -6.64
C ALA A 92 -30.24 8.31 -7.85
N ARG A 93 -30.76 7.07 -7.88
CA ARG A 93 -31.67 6.58 -8.93
C ARG A 93 -33.11 7.10 -8.80
N LYS A 94 -33.41 7.87 -7.75
CA LYS A 94 -34.74 8.47 -7.49
C LYS A 94 -35.88 7.44 -7.52
N TRP A 95 -35.65 6.24 -7.00
CA TRP A 95 -36.67 5.20 -6.93
C TRP A 95 -37.78 5.58 -5.96
N ARG A 96 -39.01 5.14 -6.25
CA ARG A 96 -40.20 5.50 -5.46
C ARG A 96 -40.32 4.59 -4.25
N TYR A 97 -40.49 5.17 -3.08
CA TYR A 97 -40.78 4.47 -1.84
C TYR A 97 -41.68 5.33 -0.95
N SER A 98 -42.26 4.72 0.07
CA SER A 98 -43.18 5.40 0.99
C SER A 98 -42.54 6.63 1.63
N GLU A 99 -43.30 7.72 1.78
CA GLU A 99 -42.86 8.92 2.49
C GLU A 99 -42.44 8.60 3.94
N TYR A 100 -43.06 7.59 4.55
CA TYR A 100 -42.71 7.12 5.90
C TYR A 100 -41.26 6.65 6.02
N ILE A 101 -40.67 6.06 4.97
CA ILE A 101 -39.27 5.59 4.98
C ILE A 101 -38.30 6.63 4.41
N ALA A 102 -38.81 7.72 3.83
CA ALA A 102 -37.99 8.68 3.11
C ALA A 102 -37.01 9.42 4.02
N TYR A 103 -37.42 9.74 5.25
CA TYR A 103 -36.54 10.32 6.25
C TYR A 103 -35.38 9.38 6.59
N ASP A 104 -35.67 8.11 6.88
CA ASP A 104 -34.65 7.11 7.21
C ASP A 104 -33.67 6.88 6.06
N MET A 105 -34.17 6.81 4.82
CA MET A 105 -33.35 6.66 3.61
C MET A 105 -32.40 7.84 3.39
N TYR A 106 -32.80 9.05 3.77
CA TYR A 106 -31.97 10.25 3.67
C TYR A 106 -30.98 10.38 4.83
N ILE A 107 -31.42 10.13 6.06
CA ILE A 107 -30.62 10.36 7.27
C ILE A 107 -29.60 9.25 7.52
N LEU A 108 -29.88 8.01 7.09
CA LEU A 108 -29.02 6.86 7.37
C LEU A 108 -27.62 7.04 6.77
N PRO A 109 -27.42 7.42 5.49
CA PRO A 109 -26.09 7.69 4.96
C PRO A 109 -25.32 8.77 5.75
N LEU A 110 -26.01 9.83 6.18
CA LEU A 110 -25.42 10.91 6.98
C LEU A 110 -24.98 10.41 8.36
N ARG A 111 -25.81 9.58 9.02
CA ARG A 111 -25.47 8.95 10.30
C ARG A 111 -24.30 7.99 10.17
N ILE A 112 -24.29 7.16 9.13
CA ILE A 112 -23.19 6.26 8.81
C ILE A 112 -21.90 7.05 8.58
N GLN A 113 -21.94 8.14 7.81
CA GLN A 113 -20.79 9.00 7.56
C GLN A 113 -20.26 9.65 8.85
N LYS A 114 -21.15 10.14 9.72
CA LYS A 114 -20.77 10.68 11.04
C LYS A 114 -20.12 9.63 11.93
N TYR A 115 -20.69 8.43 11.98
CA TYR A 115 -20.14 7.30 12.75
C TYR A 115 -18.77 6.87 12.23
N ILE A 116 -18.62 6.77 10.90
CA ILE A 116 -17.36 6.41 10.24
C ILE A 116 -16.27 7.46 10.50
N ASN A 117 -16.62 8.74 10.37
CA ASN A 117 -15.70 9.84 10.68
C ASN A 117 -15.30 9.85 12.16
N ALA A 118 -16.25 9.58 13.07
CA ALA A 118 -15.93 9.40 14.48
C ALA A 118 -14.96 8.23 14.66
N MET A 119 -15.24 7.06 14.07
CA MET A 119 -14.34 5.90 14.14
C MET A 119 -12.98 6.09 13.43
N ASN A 120 -12.67 7.27 12.89
CA ASN A 120 -11.46 7.58 12.13
C ASN A 120 -11.34 6.76 10.84
N TYR A 121 -12.46 6.55 10.15
CA TYR A 121 -12.51 5.97 8.80
C TYR A 121 -13.04 7.01 7.80
N LYS A 122 -12.78 6.80 6.52
CA LYS A 122 -13.31 7.64 5.42
C LYS A 122 -13.70 6.76 4.24
N PHE A 123 -14.73 7.18 3.52
CA PHE A 123 -15.07 6.62 2.22
C PHE A 123 -14.16 7.20 1.12
N ILE A 124 -13.55 6.33 0.33
CA ILE A 124 -12.82 6.71 -0.90
C ILE A 124 -13.50 6.09 -2.11
N GLU A 125 -13.49 6.80 -3.25
CA GLU A 125 -13.96 6.22 -4.50
C GLU A 125 -12.98 5.14 -4.96
N ALA A 126 -13.51 3.96 -5.28
CA ALA A 126 -12.78 2.85 -5.86
C ALA A 126 -13.58 2.28 -7.04
N GLU A 127 -12.90 1.83 -8.08
CA GLU A 127 -13.52 1.08 -9.18
C GLU A 127 -13.49 -0.43 -8.88
N ILE A 128 -14.64 -1.09 -8.97
CA ILE A 128 -14.72 -2.56 -8.92
C ILE A 128 -14.40 -3.17 -10.30
N ALA A 129 -14.23 -4.50 -10.35
CA ALA A 129 -13.90 -5.25 -11.56
C ALA A 129 -14.79 -4.93 -12.79
N ASP A 130 -16.04 -4.52 -12.57
CA ASP A 130 -17.00 -4.14 -13.61
C ASP A 130 -17.00 -2.63 -13.93
N LYS A 131 -15.95 -1.88 -13.57
CA LYS A 131 -15.80 -0.41 -13.76
C LYS A 131 -16.88 0.44 -13.09
N LYS A 132 -17.60 -0.10 -12.10
CA LYS A 132 -18.55 0.67 -11.29
C LYS A 132 -17.82 1.34 -10.14
N ARG A 133 -18.25 2.56 -9.82
CA ARG A 133 -17.69 3.32 -8.70
C ARG A 133 -18.40 2.92 -7.41
N VAL A 134 -17.62 2.46 -6.43
CA VAL A 134 -18.07 2.20 -5.07
C VAL A 134 -17.26 3.02 -4.09
N LEU A 135 -17.89 3.37 -2.98
CA LEU A 135 -17.21 4.04 -1.88
C LEU A 135 -16.70 2.97 -0.91
N LYS A 136 -15.38 2.80 -0.88
CA LYS A 136 -14.69 1.84 -0.01
C LYS A 136 -14.27 2.50 1.30
N LEU A 137 -14.48 1.82 2.41
CA LEU A 137 -14.11 2.28 3.73
C LEU A 137 -12.61 2.07 3.98
N VAL A 138 -11.91 3.12 4.38
CA VAL A 138 -10.47 3.07 4.66
C VAL A 138 -10.17 3.71 6.01
N SER A 139 -9.33 3.08 6.83
CA SER A 139 -8.98 3.59 8.16
C SER A 139 -7.99 4.76 8.07
N GLN A 140 -7.95 5.63 9.08
CA GLN A 140 -7.00 6.75 9.15
C GLN A 140 -5.55 6.28 9.16
N GLY A 141 -5.23 5.13 9.77
CA GLY A 141 -3.87 4.57 9.72
C GLY A 141 -3.49 4.11 8.30
N THR A 142 -4.43 3.50 7.57
CA THR A 142 -4.23 3.17 6.15
C THR A 142 -4.20 4.42 5.28
N ARG A 143 -4.91 5.48 5.68
CA ARG A 143 -4.97 6.77 4.98
C ARG A 143 -3.71 7.59 5.15
N VAL A 144 -3.11 7.68 6.34
CA VAL A 144 -1.81 8.36 6.51
C VAL A 144 -0.75 7.62 5.69
N VAL A 145 -0.78 6.28 5.69
CA VAL A 145 0.12 5.49 4.84
C VAL A 145 -0.20 5.67 3.36
N VAL A 146 -1.47 5.69 2.93
CA VAL A 146 -1.86 5.85 1.51
C VAL A 146 -1.69 7.30 1.02
N GLU A 147 -1.98 8.31 1.83
CA GLU A 147 -1.77 9.73 1.53
C GLU A 147 -0.28 10.08 1.61
N GLU A 148 0.50 9.56 2.57
CA GLU A 148 1.97 9.69 2.56
C GLU A 148 2.59 8.92 1.41
N ILE A 149 2.05 7.75 1.01
CA ILE A 149 2.50 7.06 -0.20
C ILE A 149 2.09 7.84 -1.45
N VAL A 150 0.90 8.43 -1.52
CA VAL A 150 0.46 9.23 -2.68
C VAL A 150 1.21 10.56 -2.77
N ASP A 151 1.54 11.19 -1.64
CA ASP A 151 2.30 12.43 -1.55
C ASP A 151 3.82 12.21 -1.69
N GLN A 152 4.37 11.07 -1.25
CA GLN A 152 5.78 10.69 -1.49
C GLN A 152 5.99 10.00 -2.85
N TYR A 153 4.98 9.32 -3.39
CA TYR A 153 5.01 8.58 -4.65
C TYR A 153 3.84 9.03 -5.54
N HIS A 154 3.97 10.18 -6.20
CA HIS A 154 3.05 10.59 -7.27
C HIS A 154 2.90 9.48 -8.34
N ASP A 155 1.77 8.78 -8.30
CA ASP A 155 1.41 7.64 -9.17
C ASP A 155 1.23 8.06 -10.64
N ASP A 156 0.97 9.34 -10.95
CA ASP A 156 0.86 9.80 -12.34
C ASP A 156 2.20 9.81 -13.07
N ARG A 157 3.33 10.07 -12.39
CA ARG A 157 4.64 10.13 -13.06
C ARG A 157 5.16 8.73 -13.38
N ILE A 158 5.04 7.79 -12.45
CA ILE A 158 5.45 6.40 -12.67
C ILE A 158 4.55 5.75 -13.71
N ASN A 159 3.23 5.90 -13.61
CA ASN A 159 2.30 5.36 -14.62
C ASN A 159 2.55 5.98 -16.01
N ASN A 160 2.83 7.28 -16.10
CA ASN A 160 3.23 7.90 -17.37
C ASN A 160 4.55 7.35 -17.90
N ILE A 161 5.57 7.16 -17.06
CA ILE A 161 6.85 6.56 -17.48
C ILE A 161 6.62 5.13 -17.98
N ILE A 162 5.77 4.34 -17.31
CA ILE A 162 5.46 2.97 -17.71
C ILE A 162 4.74 2.94 -19.06
N LEU A 163 3.74 3.80 -19.23
CA LEU A 163 3.00 3.91 -20.49
C LEU A 163 3.91 4.34 -21.64
N GLN A 164 4.77 5.33 -21.42
CA GLN A 164 5.75 5.78 -22.41
C GLN A 164 6.78 4.69 -22.71
N TYR A 165 7.26 3.96 -21.71
CA TYR A 165 8.24 2.88 -21.89
C TYR A 165 7.66 1.72 -22.71
N ARG A 166 6.41 1.34 -22.45
CA ARG A 166 5.71 0.28 -23.19
C ARG A 166 5.29 0.71 -24.60
N ALA A 167 5.02 2.00 -24.80
CA ALA A 167 4.70 2.57 -26.11
C ALA A 167 5.94 2.82 -26.97
N ALA A 168 7.13 2.90 -26.36
CA ALA A 168 8.39 3.11 -27.06
C ALA A 168 8.70 1.94 -27.99
N THR A 169 9.13 2.24 -29.21
CA THR A 169 9.49 1.18 -30.15
C THR A 169 10.78 0.48 -29.72
N PRO A 170 11.02 -0.78 -30.13
CA PRO A 170 12.26 -1.50 -29.79
C PRO A 170 13.54 -0.79 -30.27
N GLN A 171 13.42 0.14 -31.22
CA GLN A 171 14.51 0.90 -31.81
C GLN A 171 14.87 2.15 -31.00
N ASP A 172 13.96 2.63 -30.13
CA ASP A 172 14.13 3.83 -29.30
C ASP A 172 14.90 3.54 -28.01
N VAL A 173 16.08 2.93 -28.14
CA VAL A 173 16.91 2.45 -27.02
C VAL A 173 17.30 3.59 -26.08
N GLU A 174 17.60 4.77 -26.62
CA GLU A 174 17.97 5.98 -25.86
C GLU A 174 16.81 6.49 -25.01
N HIS A 175 15.60 6.51 -25.58
CA HIS A 175 14.38 6.91 -24.88
C HIS A 175 14.03 5.92 -23.78
N LYS A 176 14.09 4.60 -24.06
CA LYS A 176 13.90 3.54 -23.06
C LYS A 176 14.90 3.65 -21.91
N LEU A 177 16.18 3.91 -22.19
CA LEU A 177 17.19 4.09 -21.15
C LEU A 177 16.91 5.32 -20.28
N ASN A 178 16.48 6.43 -20.88
CA ASN A 178 16.13 7.63 -20.12
C ASN A 178 14.93 7.40 -19.20
N LEU A 179 13.89 6.73 -19.70
CA LEU A 179 12.72 6.34 -18.90
C LEU A 179 13.09 5.37 -17.77
N PHE A 180 13.94 4.39 -18.04
CA PHE A 180 14.42 3.44 -17.04
C PHE A 180 15.18 4.14 -15.90
N LYS A 181 16.05 5.10 -16.21
CA LYS A 181 16.78 5.86 -15.18
C LYS A 181 15.88 6.67 -14.25
N ASN A 182 14.74 7.14 -14.75
CA ASN A 182 13.75 7.82 -13.91
C ASN A 182 13.10 6.86 -12.89
N ILE A 183 13.08 5.55 -13.18
CA ILE A 183 12.61 4.51 -12.25
C ILE A 183 13.73 4.04 -11.31
N ALA A 184 14.99 4.15 -11.74
CA ALA A 184 16.12 3.58 -11.02
C ALA A 184 16.31 4.13 -9.60
N LEU A 185 15.91 5.39 -9.34
CA LEU A 185 15.87 5.95 -7.99
C LEU A 185 14.98 5.13 -7.03
N PHE A 186 13.85 4.63 -7.51
CA PHE A 186 12.96 3.75 -6.73
C PHE A 186 13.55 2.34 -6.57
N LEU A 187 14.39 1.89 -7.52
CA LEU A 187 15.08 0.59 -7.44
C LEU A 187 16.02 0.52 -6.23
N HIS A 188 16.77 1.60 -5.98
CA HIS A 188 17.69 1.67 -4.85
C HIS A 188 16.94 1.63 -3.51
N GLU A 189 15.77 2.27 -3.41
CA GLU A 189 14.94 2.19 -2.20
C GLU A 189 14.30 0.81 -1.99
N GLY A 190 13.95 0.13 -3.09
CA GLY A 190 13.33 -1.20 -3.12
C GLY A 190 14.32 -2.36 -2.97
N GLN A 191 15.63 -2.09 -2.90
CA GLN A 191 16.69 -3.10 -2.91
C GLN A 191 16.49 -4.23 -1.89
N ALA A 192 16.03 -3.90 -0.68
CA ALA A 192 15.74 -4.87 0.38
C ALA A 192 14.72 -5.95 -0.02
N ILE A 193 13.79 -5.62 -0.92
CA ILE A 193 12.77 -6.58 -1.40
C ILE A 193 13.42 -7.64 -2.27
N LEU A 194 14.30 -7.23 -3.18
CA LEU A 194 14.97 -8.15 -4.09
C LEU A 194 15.80 -9.18 -3.32
N PHE A 195 16.61 -8.72 -2.36
CA PHE A 195 17.39 -9.61 -1.52
C PHE A 195 16.54 -10.59 -0.69
N GLN A 196 15.44 -10.12 -0.10
CA GLN A 196 14.62 -10.97 0.76
C GLN A 196 13.68 -11.93 0.01
N LYS A 197 13.19 -11.53 -1.17
CA LYS A 197 12.19 -12.31 -1.92
C LYS A 197 12.78 -13.16 -3.04
N PHE A 198 13.88 -12.71 -3.64
CA PHE A 198 14.49 -13.36 -4.81
C PHE A 198 15.88 -13.91 -4.53
N GLY A 199 16.47 -13.61 -3.36
CA GLY A 199 17.75 -14.14 -2.93
C GLY A 199 18.94 -13.25 -3.34
N GLU A 200 20.10 -13.55 -2.74
CA GLU A 200 21.29 -12.71 -2.83
C GLU A 200 21.94 -12.73 -4.22
N GLU A 201 22.13 -13.91 -4.81
CA GLU A 201 22.77 -14.07 -6.12
C GLU A 201 21.98 -13.33 -7.21
N PHE A 202 20.66 -13.48 -7.19
CA PHE A 202 19.78 -12.81 -8.15
C PHE A 202 19.82 -11.28 -7.97
N ALA A 203 19.70 -10.80 -6.74
CA ALA A 203 19.74 -9.37 -6.45
C ALA A 203 21.09 -8.74 -6.82
N GLN A 204 22.21 -9.38 -6.50
CA GLN A 204 23.54 -8.88 -6.87
C GLN A 204 23.72 -8.81 -8.38
N GLN A 205 23.32 -9.84 -9.13
CA GLN A 205 23.42 -9.84 -10.58
C GLN A 205 22.52 -8.75 -11.19
N TYR A 206 21.29 -8.61 -10.69
CA TYR A 206 20.37 -7.56 -11.13
C TYR A 206 20.95 -6.16 -10.92
N PHE A 207 21.40 -5.84 -9.70
CA PHE A 207 21.93 -4.50 -9.40
C PHE A 207 23.25 -4.21 -10.13
N LYS A 208 24.07 -5.23 -10.41
CA LYS A 208 25.24 -5.09 -11.26
C LYS A 208 24.88 -4.68 -12.70
N ASP A 209 23.83 -5.27 -13.25
CA ASP A 209 23.34 -4.94 -14.59
C ASP A 209 22.67 -3.54 -14.61
N VAL A 210 21.94 -3.17 -13.55
CA VAL A 210 21.39 -1.81 -13.35
C VAL A 210 22.51 -0.77 -13.28
N GLU A 211 23.53 -0.98 -12.45
CA GLU A 211 24.68 -0.08 -12.32
C GLU A 211 25.44 0.08 -13.64
N ALA A 212 25.52 -0.99 -14.45
CA ALA A 212 26.18 -0.93 -15.75
C ALA A 212 25.43 0.01 -16.71
N ILE A 213 24.09 -0.05 -16.75
CA ILE A 213 23.29 0.78 -17.64
C ILE A 213 23.08 2.21 -17.12
N GLU A 214 23.08 2.43 -15.80
CA GLU A 214 23.01 3.77 -15.20
C GLU A 214 24.20 4.64 -15.58
N LYS A 215 25.39 4.05 -15.75
CA LYS A 215 26.64 4.76 -16.10
C LYS A 215 26.66 5.29 -17.53
N TYR A 216 25.88 4.71 -18.45
CA TYR A 216 25.83 5.19 -19.83
C TYR A 216 25.12 6.54 -19.90
N LYS A 217 25.50 7.42 -20.83
CA LYS A 217 24.75 8.67 -21.07
C LYS A 217 23.70 8.42 -22.15
N SER A 218 22.43 8.70 -21.83
CA SER A 218 21.31 8.40 -22.72
C SER A 218 21.41 9.14 -24.05
N ASP A 219 21.96 10.36 -24.02
CA ASP A 219 22.06 11.24 -25.19
C ASP A 219 23.33 10.98 -26.03
N SER A 220 24.21 10.06 -25.60
CA SER A 220 25.49 9.79 -26.25
C SER A 220 25.91 8.33 -26.13
N LEU A 221 25.05 7.41 -26.54
CA LEU A 221 25.37 5.97 -26.56
C LEU A 221 26.21 5.59 -27.79
N THR A 222 27.30 4.87 -27.56
CA THR A 222 28.06 4.18 -28.62
C THR A 222 27.27 2.98 -29.17
N ASP A 223 27.57 2.52 -30.39
CA ASP A 223 26.89 1.37 -31.01
C ASP A 223 26.97 0.09 -30.17
N LYS A 224 28.08 -0.09 -29.44
CA LYS A 224 28.28 -1.21 -28.52
C LYS A 224 27.35 -1.10 -27.30
N GLU A 225 27.20 0.09 -26.74
CA GLU A 225 26.30 0.36 -25.61
C GLU A 225 24.84 0.24 -26.04
N LYS A 226 24.46 0.76 -27.22
CA LYS A 226 23.09 0.60 -27.76
C LYS A 226 22.70 -0.87 -27.88
N LYS A 227 23.59 -1.72 -28.43
CA LYS A 227 23.35 -3.17 -28.54
C LYS A 227 23.22 -3.85 -27.19
N HIS A 228 24.03 -3.45 -26.22
CA HIS A 228 23.95 -4.01 -24.88
C HIS A 228 22.66 -3.58 -24.16
N VAL A 229 22.32 -2.30 -24.17
CA VAL A 229 21.09 -1.76 -23.56
C VAL A 229 19.86 -2.39 -24.20
N ALA A 230 19.79 -2.47 -25.54
CA ALA A 230 18.66 -3.10 -26.24
C ALA A 230 18.43 -4.57 -25.83
N LYS A 231 19.50 -5.27 -25.42
CA LYS A 231 19.41 -6.67 -24.99
C LYS A 231 18.85 -6.83 -23.57
N VAL A 232 19.12 -5.88 -22.67
CA VAL A 232 18.87 -6.07 -21.22
C VAL A 232 17.79 -5.15 -20.65
N ILE A 233 17.52 -4.00 -21.29
CA ILE A 233 16.69 -2.93 -20.72
C ILE A 233 15.24 -3.39 -20.42
N ASP A 234 14.64 -4.19 -21.30
CA ASP A 234 13.26 -4.64 -21.14
C ASP A 234 13.12 -5.64 -19.98
N ASP A 235 14.08 -6.56 -19.83
CA ASP A 235 14.12 -7.49 -18.69
C ASP A 235 14.34 -6.73 -17.38
N LEU A 236 15.28 -5.78 -17.37
CA LEU A 236 15.55 -4.95 -16.19
C LEU A 236 14.34 -4.11 -15.80
N PHE A 237 13.61 -3.56 -16.77
CA PHE A 237 12.39 -2.81 -16.58
C PHE A 237 11.26 -3.67 -16.03
N ASN A 238 11.07 -4.89 -16.55
CA ASN A 238 10.05 -5.81 -16.05
C ASN A 238 10.29 -6.20 -14.58
N ILE A 239 11.55 -6.50 -14.23
CA ILE A 239 11.93 -6.79 -12.84
C ILE A 239 11.75 -5.54 -11.96
N ALA A 240 12.10 -4.35 -12.46
CA ALA A 240 11.87 -3.09 -11.77
C ALA A 240 10.38 -2.89 -11.43
N MET A 241 9.50 -3.23 -12.37
CA MET A 241 8.06 -3.12 -12.16
C MET A 241 7.53 -4.08 -11.11
N VAL A 242 7.98 -5.33 -11.12
CA VAL A 242 7.63 -6.31 -10.07
C VAL A 242 8.09 -5.81 -8.71
N MET A 243 9.30 -5.23 -8.63
CA MET A 243 9.83 -4.68 -7.39
C MET A 243 9.01 -3.49 -6.88
N VAL A 244 8.64 -2.55 -7.75
CA VAL A 244 7.79 -1.40 -7.40
C VAL A 244 6.42 -1.85 -6.90
N LEU A 245 5.81 -2.86 -7.53
CA LEU A 245 4.53 -3.43 -7.08
C LEU A 245 4.66 -4.09 -5.71
N LEU A 246 5.69 -4.92 -5.50
CA LEU A 246 5.95 -5.57 -4.22
C LEU A 246 6.26 -4.55 -3.11
N MET A 247 6.90 -3.44 -3.46
CA MET A 247 7.14 -2.33 -2.54
C MET A 247 5.83 -1.66 -2.14
N SER A 248 4.98 -1.34 -3.11
CA SER A 248 3.64 -0.79 -2.87
C SER A 248 2.81 -1.70 -1.96
N ASP A 249 2.79 -3.01 -2.25
CA ASP A 249 2.07 -4.00 -1.45
C ASP A 249 2.64 -4.13 -0.03
N SER A 250 3.97 -4.14 0.11
CA SER A 250 4.65 -4.22 1.41
C SER A 250 4.40 -2.99 2.27
N MET A 251 4.31 -1.80 1.66
CA MET A 251 3.96 -0.56 2.33
C MET A 251 2.49 -0.55 2.76
N LYS A 252 1.56 -0.94 1.86
CA LYS A 252 0.13 -1.07 2.17
C LYS A 252 -0.14 -2.06 3.31
N ALA A 253 0.63 -3.14 3.36
CA ALA A 253 0.54 -4.15 4.42
C ALA A 253 1.23 -3.71 5.74
N GLY A 254 1.89 -2.54 5.78
CA GLY A 254 2.64 -2.07 6.95
C GLY A 254 3.87 -2.91 7.29
N LEU A 255 4.37 -3.72 6.34
CA LEU A 255 5.51 -4.62 6.52
C LEU A 255 6.84 -3.99 6.10
N TRP A 256 6.79 -2.84 5.43
CA TRP A 256 7.96 -2.21 4.82
C TRP A 256 9.10 -1.92 5.79
N ASN A 257 8.79 -1.34 6.94
CA ASN A 257 9.80 -1.04 7.97
C ASN A 257 10.47 -2.31 8.50
N LYS A 258 9.71 -3.40 8.66
CA LYS A 258 10.26 -4.70 9.09
C LYS A 258 11.20 -5.30 8.04
N ILE A 259 10.84 -5.15 6.75
CA ILE A 259 11.68 -5.59 5.63
C ILE A 259 12.99 -4.80 5.62
N LYS A 260 12.93 -3.47 5.71
CA LYS A 260 14.12 -2.61 5.77
C LYS A 260 15.01 -2.92 6.98
N GLU A 261 14.44 -3.06 8.17
CA GLU A 261 15.21 -3.37 9.38
C GLU A 261 15.88 -4.75 9.31
N LYS A 262 15.17 -5.76 8.81
CA LYS A 262 15.72 -7.11 8.66
C LYS A 262 16.89 -7.12 7.67
N GLU A 263 16.78 -6.33 6.61
CA GLU A 263 17.84 -6.20 5.62
C GLU A 263 19.06 -5.46 6.18
N LYS A 264 18.83 -4.35 6.88
CA LYS A 264 19.89 -3.60 7.56
C LYS A 264 20.67 -4.50 8.53
N ARG A 265 19.97 -5.33 9.30
CA ARG A 265 20.60 -6.32 10.20
C ARG A 265 21.42 -7.36 9.44
N ARG A 266 20.96 -7.82 8.27
CA ARG A 266 21.73 -8.75 7.43
C ARG A 266 23.04 -8.12 6.97
N VAL A 267 22.99 -6.90 6.43
CA VAL A 267 24.18 -6.17 5.96
C VAL A 267 25.16 -5.90 7.10
N GLU A 268 24.66 -5.52 8.28
CA GLU A 268 25.49 -5.31 9.48
C GLU A 268 26.19 -6.61 9.93
N LEU A 269 25.49 -7.75 9.88
CA LEU A 269 26.07 -9.05 10.20
C LEU A 269 27.14 -9.46 9.18
N GLU A 270 26.90 -9.28 7.89
CA GLU A 270 27.89 -9.57 6.83
C GLU A 270 29.14 -8.68 6.95
N ALA A 271 28.96 -7.38 7.21
CA ALA A 271 30.08 -6.46 7.43
C ALA A 271 30.91 -6.85 8.66
N THR A 272 30.23 -7.26 9.74
CA THR A 272 30.89 -7.74 10.97
C THR A 272 31.65 -9.04 10.71
N GLN A 273 31.06 -9.99 9.97
CA GLN A 273 31.72 -11.24 9.59
C GLN A 273 32.96 -10.99 8.72
N LYS A 274 32.88 -10.14 7.70
CA LYS A 274 34.04 -9.77 6.87
C LYS A 274 35.16 -9.13 7.69
N THR A 275 34.80 -8.25 8.63
CA THR A 275 35.78 -7.63 9.54
C THR A 275 36.46 -8.67 10.44
N ILE A 276 35.71 -9.65 10.94
CA ILE A 276 36.25 -10.77 11.73
C ILE A 276 37.17 -11.65 10.87
N GLU A 277 36.79 -11.96 9.63
CA GLU A 277 37.61 -12.73 8.70
C GLU A 277 38.91 -12.01 8.33
N GLU A 278 38.86 -10.70 8.05
CA GLU A 278 40.06 -9.89 7.80
C GLU A 278 40.96 -9.81 9.03
N ALA A 279 40.39 -9.64 10.22
CA ALA A 279 41.14 -9.67 11.48
C ALA A 279 41.80 -11.03 11.70
N ASN A 280 41.10 -12.14 11.42
CA ASN A 280 41.64 -13.49 11.51
C ASN A 280 42.76 -13.75 10.51
N ARG A 281 42.64 -13.26 9.26
CA ARG A 281 43.71 -13.33 8.26
C ARG A 281 44.95 -12.56 8.71
N ARG A 282 44.78 -11.35 9.27
CA ARG A 282 45.90 -10.56 9.81
C ARG A 282 46.56 -11.27 11.00
N LEU A 283 45.78 -11.86 11.90
CA LEU A 283 46.30 -12.65 13.03
C LEU A 283 47.06 -13.90 12.57
N GLN A 284 46.59 -14.59 11.53
CA GLN A 284 47.30 -15.72 10.93
C GLN A 284 48.63 -15.28 10.30
N ALA A 285 48.64 -14.17 9.55
CA ALA A 285 49.85 -13.61 8.97
C ALA A 285 50.89 -13.25 10.04
N ILE A 286 50.47 -12.62 11.15
CA ILE A 286 51.35 -12.31 12.29
C ILE A 286 51.90 -13.58 12.94
N LYS A 287 51.06 -14.60 13.17
CA LYS A 287 51.51 -15.89 13.72
C LYS A 287 52.53 -16.59 12.81
N GLU A 288 52.36 -16.51 11.49
CA GLU A 288 53.32 -17.07 10.53
C GLU A 288 54.65 -16.32 10.52
N GLU A 289 54.62 -14.99 10.68
CA GLU A 289 55.83 -14.17 10.84
C GLU A 289 56.57 -14.47 12.15
N GLU A 290 55.85 -14.61 13.28
CA GLU A 290 56.46 -14.97 14.57
C GLU A 290 57.13 -16.36 14.54
N VAL A 291 56.53 -17.33 13.84
CA VAL A 291 57.12 -18.66 13.64
C VAL A 291 58.38 -18.59 12.77
N LYS A 292 58.44 -17.68 11.78
CA LYS A 292 59.65 -17.43 10.98
C LYS A 292 60.75 -16.75 11.80
N VAL A 293 60.41 -15.79 12.67
CA VAL A 293 61.38 -15.11 13.54
C VAL A 293 62.00 -16.06 14.57
N LYS A 294 61.22 -17.00 15.13
CA LYS A 294 61.75 -18.04 16.05
C LYS A 294 62.64 -19.09 15.38
N LYS A 295 62.60 -19.23 14.05
CA LYS A 295 63.46 -20.16 13.29
C LYS A 295 64.82 -19.57 12.90
N ILE A 296 65.08 -18.28 13.16
CA ILE A 296 66.41 -17.71 12.97
C ILE A 296 67.27 -18.14 14.16
N PRO A 297 68.30 -18.99 13.97
CA PRO A 297 69.13 -19.42 15.07
C PRO A 297 69.86 -18.19 15.63
N THR A 298 69.65 -17.91 16.91
CA THR A 298 70.51 -17.03 17.68
C THR A 298 71.94 -17.57 17.61
N LYS A 299 72.74 -17.05 16.67
CA LYS A 299 74.20 -17.11 16.73
C LYS A 299 74.61 -16.28 17.95
N LYS A 300 74.69 -16.93 19.11
CA LYS A 300 75.45 -16.41 20.24
C LYS A 300 76.94 -16.67 19.97
N LYS A 301 77.70 -15.59 20.11
CA LYS A 301 79.16 -15.55 20.22
C LYS A 301 79.66 -16.48 21.33
#